data_AF-A0A191V251-F1
#
_entry.id   AF-A0A191V251-F1
#
_cell.length_a   1.000
_cell.length_b   1.000
_cell.length_c   1.000
_cell.angle_alpha   90.00
_cell.angle_beta   90.00
_cell.angle_gamma   90.00
#
_symmetry.space_group_name_H-M   'P 1'
#
loop_
_entity.id
_entity.type
_entity.pdbx_description
1 polymer ?
#
loop_
_entity_poly.entity_id
_entity_poly.type
_entity_poly.pdbx_seq_one_letter_code
_entity_poly.pdbx_strand_id
1 'polypeptide(L)'
;MTVTAADKTGARTSEAAEVITGARERIDALDDRIIGLIQERMAVSAVIQEARITSGGRRVNLSREMEVLDHYRSALGKPGTPLAMTVLELCRGRV
;
A
#
# COMPACT_ATOMS: atom_id res chain seq x y z
N MET A 1 -33.50 12.67 -11.09
CA MET A 1 -32.48 13.70 -11.37
C MET A 1 -31.20 13.01 -11.79
N THR A 2 -30.69 13.29 -12.98
CA THR A 2 -29.39 12.79 -13.45
C THR A 2 -28.27 13.64 -12.86
N VAL A 3 -27.39 13.02 -12.09
CA VAL A 3 -26.20 13.67 -11.49
C VAL A 3 -25.19 13.97 -12.60
N THR A 4 -24.76 15.23 -12.72
CA THR A 4 -23.80 15.66 -13.75
C THR A 4 -22.36 15.26 -13.39
N ALA A 5 -21.44 15.27 -14.36
CA ALA A 5 -20.02 15.01 -14.08
C ALA A 5 -19.43 16.04 -13.10
N ALA A 6 -19.88 17.29 -13.18
CA ALA A 6 -19.52 18.35 -12.24
C ALA A 6 -19.96 18.00 -10.81
N ASP A 7 -21.18 17.48 -10.63
CA ASP A 7 -21.68 17.07 -9.30
C ASP A 7 -20.90 15.88 -8.71
N LYS A 8 -20.49 14.91 -9.54
CA LYS A 8 -19.71 13.72 -9.09
C LYS A 8 -18.28 14.05 -8.69
N THR A 9 -17.70 15.07 -9.33
CA THR A 9 -16.30 15.44 -9.16
C THR A 9 -16.11 16.59 -8.17
N GLY A 10 -17.16 17.38 -7.93
CA GLY A 10 -17.08 18.66 -7.23
C GLY A 10 -16.50 19.79 -8.09
N ALA A 11 -16.32 19.54 -9.39
CA ALA A 11 -15.77 20.53 -10.31
C ALA A 11 -16.77 21.65 -10.61
N ARG A 12 -16.24 22.84 -10.91
CA ARG A 12 -17.04 24.01 -11.29
C ARG A 12 -17.16 24.21 -12.80
N THR A 13 -16.40 23.46 -13.60
CA THR A 13 -16.47 23.48 -15.07
C THR A 13 -16.50 22.05 -15.62
N SER A 14 -17.02 21.89 -16.84
CA SER A 14 -17.12 20.60 -17.52
C SER A 14 -15.74 20.03 -17.83
N GLU A 15 -14.79 20.88 -18.27
CA GLU A 15 -13.42 20.48 -18.59
C GLU A 15 -12.69 19.99 -17.34
N ALA A 16 -12.85 20.68 -16.22
CA ALA A 16 -12.29 20.23 -14.95
C ALA A 16 -12.92 18.91 -14.49
N ALA A 17 -14.23 18.72 -14.71
CA ALA A 17 -14.92 17.47 -14.39
C ALA A 17 -14.39 16.29 -15.22
N GLU A 18 -14.12 16.49 -16.50
CA GLU A 18 -13.54 15.46 -17.37
C GLU A 18 -12.13 15.07 -16.94
N VAL A 19 -11.26 16.06 -16.65
CA VAL A 19 -9.89 15.81 -16.17
C VAL A 19 -9.90 15.04 -14.85
N ILE A 20 -10.74 15.44 -13.89
CA ILE A 20 -10.85 14.75 -12.59
C ILE A 20 -11.35 13.32 -12.76
N THR A 21 -12.32 13.10 -13.64
CA THR A 21 -12.87 11.76 -13.89
C THR A 21 -11.79 10.82 -14.41
N GLY A 22 -11.06 11.22 -15.46
CA GLY A 22 -9.95 10.39 -15.98
C GLY A 22 -8.79 10.23 -15.00
N ALA A 23 -8.50 11.24 -14.18
CA ALA A 23 -7.50 11.12 -13.12
C ALA A 23 -7.90 10.12 -12.03
N ARG A 24 -9.18 10.05 -11.65
CA ARG A 24 -9.69 9.08 -10.69
C ARG A 24 -9.63 7.65 -11.23
N GLU A 25 -10.01 7.43 -12.48
CA GLU A 25 -9.86 6.12 -13.13
C GLU A 25 -8.40 5.64 -13.11
N ARG A 26 -7.45 6.56 -13.31
CA ARG A 26 -6.03 6.26 -13.20
C ARG A 26 -5.58 5.96 -11.77
N ILE A 27 -6.15 6.64 -10.76
CA ILE A 27 -5.91 6.35 -9.34
C ILE A 27 -6.42 4.94 -9.01
N ASP A 28 -7.64 4.60 -9.43
CA ASP A 28 -8.22 3.28 -9.19
C ASP A 28 -7.33 2.17 -9.77
N ALA A 29 -6.84 2.36 -11.01
CA ALA A 29 -5.90 1.41 -11.64
C ALA A 29 -4.50 1.38 -10.98
N LEU A 30 -4.09 2.43 -10.27
CA LEU A 30 -2.87 2.41 -9.45
C LEU A 30 -3.12 1.67 -8.14
N ASP A 31 -4.26 1.90 -7.51
CA ASP A 31 -4.64 1.28 -6.24
C ASP A 31 -4.80 -0.23 -6.41
N ASP A 32 -5.41 -0.70 -7.49
CA ASP A 32 -5.49 -2.13 -7.83
C ASP A 32 -4.09 -2.78 -7.91
N ARG A 33 -3.13 -2.07 -8.53
CA ARG A 33 -1.73 -2.55 -8.62
C ARG A 33 -1.03 -2.52 -7.27
N ILE A 34 -1.24 -1.48 -6.46
CA ILE A 34 -0.68 -1.39 -5.11
C ILE A 34 -1.22 -2.53 -4.24
N ILE A 35 -2.52 -2.81 -4.29
CA ILE A 35 -3.16 -3.91 -3.56
C ILE A 35 -2.56 -5.26 -4.00
N GLY A 36 -2.43 -5.49 -5.31
CA GLY A 36 -1.81 -6.70 -5.85
C GLY A 36 -0.37 -6.90 -5.34
N LEU A 37 0.45 -5.83 -5.36
CA LEU A 37 1.82 -5.87 -4.86
C LEU A 37 1.89 -6.13 -3.35
N ILE A 38 0.97 -5.57 -2.56
CA ILE A 38 0.90 -5.83 -1.12
C ILE A 38 0.55 -7.30 -0.85
N GLN A 39 -0.43 -7.86 -1.57
CA GLN A 39 -0.82 -9.26 -1.45
C GLN A 39 0.34 -10.20 -1.83
N GLU A 40 1.05 -9.92 -2.92
CA GLU A 40 2.24 -10.67 -3.32
C GLU A 40 3.33 -10.60 -2.23
N ARG A 41 3.61 -9.40 -1.70
CA ARG A 41 4.58 -9.22 -0.60
C ARG A 41 4.18 -9.99 0.65
N MET A 42 2.88 -10.07 0.97
CA MET A 42 2.37 -10.88 2.08
C MET A 42 2.64 -12.37 1.85
N ALA A 43 2.36 -12.89 0.65
CA ALA A 43 2.61 -14.29 0.31
C ALA A 43 4.10 -14.64 0.44
N VAL A 44 5.00 -13.80 -0.11
CA VAL A 44 6.45 -13.98 0.04
C VAL A 44 6.88 -13.91 1.51
N SER A 45 6.31 -13.00 2.29
CA SER A 45 6.60 -12.87 3.72
C SER A 45 6.17 -14.10 4.52
N ALA A 46 5.07 -14.75 4.14
CA ALA A 46 4.61 -15.99 4.76
C ALA A 46 5.60 -17.13 4.52
N VAL A 47 6.11 -17.28 3.29
CA VAL A 47 7.16 -18.27 2.95
C VAL A 47 8.42 -18.07 3.80
N ILE A 48 8.86 -16.82 3.96
CA ILE A 48 10.04 -16.48 4.78
C ILE A 48 9.80 -16.82 6.26
N GLN A 49 8.61 -16.52 6.78
CA GLN A 49 8.26 -16.81 8.17
C GLN A 49 8.21 -18.32 8.44
N GLU A 50 7.61 -19.08 7.53
CA GLU A 50 7.55 -20.54 7.62
C GLU A 50 8.96 -21.15 7.64
N ALA A 51 9.83 -20.72 6.71
CA ALA A 51 11.22 -21.18 6.67
C ALA A 51 11.98 -20.90 7.96
N ARG A 52 11.75 -19.73 8.59
CA ARG A 52 12.38 -19.38 9.88
C ARG A 52 11.86 -20.22 11.03
N ILE A 53 10.55 -20.42 11.11
CA ILE A 53 9.93 -21.16 12.20
C ILE A 53 10.33 -22.64 12.13
N THR A 54 10.27 -23.23 10.93
CA THR A 54 10.67 -24.63 10.70
C THR A 54 12.15 -24.87 10.99
N SER A 55 13.00 -23.86 10.83
CA SER A 55 14.42 -23.91 11.22
C SER A 55 14.68 -23.61 12.70
N GLY A 56 13.65 -23.50 13.55
CA GLY A 56 13.78 -23.17 14.99
C GLY A 56 14.08 -21.69 15.29
N GLY A 57 13.97 -20.82 14.29
CA GLY A 57 14.17 -19.39 14.40
C GLY A 57 12.92 -18.62 14.89
N ARG A 58 13.08 -17.32 15.10
CA ARG A 58 11.98 -16.42 15.44
C ARG A 58 11.18 -16.04 14.20
N ARG A 59 9.86 -15.86 14.38
CA ARG A 59 8.95 -15.36 13.33
C ARG A 59 9.41 -14.00 12.77
N VAL A 60 9.92 -13.11 13.62
CA VAL A 60 10.35 -11.75 13.26
C VAL A 60 11.86 -11.55 13.39
N ASN A 61 12.43 -10.65 12.57
CA ASN A 61 13.80 -10.18 12.70
C ASN A 61 13.80 -8.65 12.70
N LEU A 62 14.08 -8.08 13.87
CA LEU A 62 14.02 -6.64 14.09
C LEU A 62 14.99 -5.86 13.19
N SER A 63 16.20 -6.36 12.96
CA SER A 63 17.17 -5.70 12.06
C SER A 63 16.60 -5.56 10.66
N ARG A 64 16.00 -6.64 10.14
CA ARG A 64 15.39 -6.60 8.81
C ARG A 64 14.15 -5.71 8.77
N GLU A 65 13.37 -5.64 9.85
CA GLU A 65 12.23 -4.72 9.91
C GLU A 65 12.69 -3.26 9.92
N MET A 66 13.76 -2.92 10.65
CA MET A 66 14.34 -1.57 10.63
C MET A 66 14.82 -1.17 9.23
N GLU A 67 15.46 -2.07 8.48
CA GLU A 67 15.85 -1.83 7.08
C GLU A 67 14.63 -1.51 6.18
N VAL A 68 13.50 -2.18 6.40
CA VAL A 68 12.26 -1.91 5.67
C VAL A 68 11.70 -0.53 6.01
N LEU A 69 11.69 -0.16 7.30
CA LEU A 69 11.26 1.18 7.73
C LEU A 69 12.12 2.27 7.09
N ASP A 70 13.44 2.09 7.09
CA ASP A 70 14.38 3.05 6.50
C ASP A 70 14.24 3.13 4.98
N HIS A 71 13.97 2.01 4.30
CA HIS A 71 13.74 1.99 2.86
C HIS A 71 12.51 2.83 2.48
N TYR A 72 11.38 2.62 3.15
CA TYR A 72 10.17 3.41 2.88
C TYR A 72 10.32 4.87 3.30
N ARG A 73 10.99 5.16 4.42
CA ARG A 73 11.26 6.53 4.87
C ARG A 73 12.16 7.27 3.87
N SER A 74 13.16 6.60 3.31
CA SER A 74 14.04 7.17 2.28
C SER A 74 13.28 7.51 1.00
N ALA A 75 12.32 6.66 0.61
CA ALA A 75 11.54 6.86 -0.61
C ALA A 75 10.39 7.87 -0.47
N LEU A 76 9.71 7.89 0.69
CA LEU A 76 8.45 8.63 0.89
C LEU A 76 8.55 9.70 1.98
N GLY A 77 9.72 9.89 2.60
CA GLY A 77 9.90 10.79 3.73
C GLY A 77 9.20 10.31 5.00
N LYS A 78 8.75 11.26 5.83
CA LYS A 78 8.10 10.97 7.12
C LYS A 78 6.88 10.03 7.02
N PRO A 79 5.98 10.15 6.01
CA PRO A 79 4.88 9.20 5.82
C PRO A 79 5.29 7.77 5.47
N GLY A 80 6.53 7.55 5.02
CA GLY A 80 7.02 6.21 4.67
C GLY A 80 7.09 5.26 5.86
N THR A 81 7.47 5.75 7.04
CA THR A 81 7.55 4.92 8.26
C THR A 81 6.20 4.31 8.67
N PRO A 82 5.10 5.08 8.86
CA PRO A 82 3.82 4.49 9.20
C PRO A 82 3.28 3.57 8.10
N LEU A 83 3.52 3.89 6.82
CA LEU A 83 3.14 2.97 5.72
C LEU A 83 3.87 1.63 5.83
N ALA A 84 5.18 1.65 6.06
CA ALA A 84 5.97 0.43 6.24
C ALA A 84 5.53 -0.37 7.46
N MET A 85 5.18 0.29 8.57
CA MET A 85 4.63 -0.36 9.76
C MET A 85 3.33 -1.10 9.43
N THR A 86 2.38 -0.47 8.72
CA THR A 86 1.14 -1.12 8.29
C THR A 86 1.41 -2.34 7.41
N VAL A 87 2.33 -2.23 6.44
CA VAL A 87 2.69 -3.33 5.55
C VAL A 87 3.33 -4.48 6.33
N LEU A 88 4.21 -4.19 7.29
CA LEU A 88 4.82 -5.20 8.17
C LEU A 88 3.77 -5.90 9.03
N GLU A 89 2.81 -5.15 9.59
CA GLU A 89 1.70 -5.69 10.38
C GLU A 89 0.83 -6.65 9.57
N LEU A 90 0.47 -6.28 8.33
CA LEU A 90 -0.26 -7.17 7.41
C LEU A 90 0.48 -8.48 7.14
N CYS A 91 1.81 -8.46 7.10
CA CYS A 91 2.62 -9.63 6.77
C CYS A 91 2.81 -10.60 7.94
N ARG A 92 2.94 -10.10 9.17
CA ARG A 92 3.27 -10.93 10.36
C ARG A 92 2.10 -11.17 11.31
N GLY A 93 0.98 -10.49 11.08
CA GLY A 93 -0.15 -10.44 12.01
C GLY A 93 0.11 -9.51 13.20
N ARG A 94 -0.95 -9.23 13.99
CA ARG A 94 -0.80 -8.52 15.26
C ARG A 94 -0.12 -9.47 16.26
N VAL A 95 0.99 -9.00 16.84
CA VAL A 95 1.67 -9.63 17.98
C VAL A 95 1.03 -9.13 19.26
#